data_AF-A0A2H1I585-F1
#
_entry.id   AF-A0A2H1I585-F1
#
_cell.length_a   1.000
_cell.length_b   1.000
_cell.length_c   1.000
_cell.angle_alpha   90.00
_cell.angle_beta   90.00
_cell.angle_gamma   90.00
#
_symmetry.space_group_name_H-M   'P 1'
#
loop_
_entity.id
_entity.type
_entity.pdbx_description
1 polymer ?
#
loop_
_entity_poly.entity_id
_entity_poly.type
_entity_poly.pdbx_seq_one_letter_code
_entity_poly.pdbx_strand_id
1 'polypeptide(L)'
;MIRPLNAREHSVALRMIRSATPSPDEADFAAFTPEQRQGWNPPEPISNEQRQIWECRLGEVMVTSRCDCGTCPSIGMRPQNRLDDERRDDQGGDGDYSERVVLTAGSPGAMLLLFIDDDSPSYLELAPIDEGQSFTDFPEPETISF
;
A
#
# COMPACT_ATOMS: atom_id res chain seq x y z
N MET A 1 2.01 -9.66 -16.34
CA MET A 1 1.29 -10.93 -16.06
C MET A 1 0.04 -10.55 -15.30
N ILE A 2 -1.15 -10.84 -15.83
CA ILE A 2 -2.42 -10.49 -15.16
C ILE A 2 -2.95 -11.71 -14.40
N ARG A 3 -3.20 -11.59 -13.10
CA ARG A 3 -3.71 -12.69 -12.25
C ARG A 3 -4.44 -12.14 -11.01
N PRO A 4 -5.30 -12.93 -10.36
CA PRO A 4 -5.80 -12.55 -9.04
C PRO A 4 -4.67 -12.50 -8.00
N LEU A 5 -4.96 -11.84 -6.88
CA LEU A 5 -4.12 -11.93 -5.67
C LEU A 5 -4.04 -13.38 -5.21
N ASN A 6 -2.87 -13.81 -4.78
CA ASN A 6 -2.73 -15.06 -4.05
C ASN A 6 -3.22 -14.89 -2.60
N ALA A 7 -3.36 -16.00 -1.87
CA ALA A 7 -3.88 -15.98 -0.51
C ALA A 7 -3.04 -15.11 0.46
N ARG A 8 -1.71 -15.08 0.27
CA ARG A 8 -0.77 -14.29 1.08
C ARG A 8 -0.95 -12.80 0.83
N GLU A 9 -0.88 -12.38 -0.43
CA GLU A 9 -1.03 -10.99 -0.87
C GLU A 9 -2.38 -10.42 -0.42
N HIS A 10 -3.47 -11.18 -0.63
CA HIS A 10 -4.81 -10.78 -0.20
C HIS A 10 -4.89 -10.62 1.33
N SER A 11 -4.36 -11.58 2.10
CA SER A 11 -4.46 -11.54 3.56
C SER A 11 -3.65 -10.39 4.17
N VAL A 12 -2.49 -10.08 3.59
CA VAL A 12 -1.65 -8.94 4.00
C VAL A 12 -2.36 -7.62 3.69
N ALA A 13 -2.84 -7.43 2.46
CA ALA A 13 -3.57 -6.23 2.08
C ALA A 13 -4.85 -6.03 2.92
N LEU A 14 -5.62 -7.11 3.16
CA LEU A 14 -6.81 -7.07 3.99
C LEU A 14 -6.49 -6.66 5.44
N ARG A 15 -5.40 -7.19 6.00
CA ARG A 15 -4.94 -6.82 7.35
C ARG A 15 -4.55 -5.34 7.43
N MET A 16 -3.88 -4.82 6.40
CA MET A 16 -3.57 -3.39 6.30
C MET A 16 -4.83 -2.53 6.20
N ILE A 17 -5.77 -2.86 5.31
CA ILE A 17 -7.05 -2.14 5.16
C ILE A 17 -7.82 -2.08 6.48
N ARG A 18 -7.73 -3.11 7.33
CA ARG A 18 -8.45 -3.17 8.60
C ARG A 18 -7.81 -2.40 9.74
N SER A 19 -6.50 -2.23 9.74
CA SER A 19 -5.77 -1.86 10.96
C SER A 19 -4.69 -0.81 10.78
N ALA A 20 -4.16 -0.62 9.57
CA ALA A 20 -3.13 0.38 9.32
C ALA A 20 -3.68 1.81 9.40
N THR A 21 -2.79 2.73 9.75
CA THR A 21 -2.99 4.18 9.71
C THR A 21 -2.45 4.75 8.39
N PRO A 22 -2.95 5.92 7.94
CA PRO A 22 -2.32 6.63 6.84
C PRO A 22 -0.92 7.08 7.25
N SER A 23 0.02 7.16 6.31
CA SER A 23 1.30 7.85 6.52
C SER A 23 1.49 8.95 5.47
N PRO A 24 2.03 10.12 5.86
CA PRO A 24 2.42 10.47 7.23
C PRO A 24 1.24 10.79 8.15
N ASP A 25 1.31 10.37 9.42
CA ASP A 25 0.29 10.66 10.45
C ASP A 25 0.71 11.76 11.46
N GLU A 26 -0.11 11.96 12.49
CA GLU A 26 0.17 12.90 13.59
C GLU A 26 1.42 12.52 14.40
N ALA A 27 1.76 11.23 14.51
CA ALA A 27 2.98 10.81 15.19
C ALA A 27 4.21 11.14 14.35
N ASP A 28 4.12 11.00 13.03
CA ASP A 28 5.17 11.40 12.08
C ASP A 28 5.45 12.91 12.11
N PHE A 29 4.41 13.74 12.33
CA PHE A 29 4.55 15.20 12.41
C PHE A 29 5.59 15.67 13.43
N ALA A 30 5.75 14.95 14.55
CA ALA A 30 6.75 15.26 15.56
C ALA A 30 8.18 15.23 15.02
N ALA A 31 8.44 14.34 14.04
CA ALA A 31 9.75 14.15 13.42
C ALA A 31 9.99 15.04 12.18
N PHE A 32 8.97 15.76 11.71
CA PHE A 32 9.08 16.60 10.51
C PHE A 32 10.07 17.75 10.65
N THR A 33 10.78 18.06 9.57
CA THR A 33 11.53 19.32 9.43
C THR A 33 10.59 20.53 9.38
N PRO A 34 11.06 21.75 9.70
CA PRO A 34 10.24 22.96 9.61
C PRO A 34 9.58 23.17 8.25
N GLU A 35 10.26 22.80 7.16
CA GLU A 35 9.76 22.90 5.79
C GLU A 35 8.63 21.90 5.54
N GLN A 36 8.77 20.65 6.00
CA GLN A 36 7.72 19.63 5.90
C GLN A 36 6.46 20.05 6.66
N ARG A 37 6.61 20.68 7.83
CA ARG A 37 5.48 21.17 8.63
C ARG A 37 4.70 22.29 7.95
N GLN A 38 5.36 23.16 7.19
CA GLN A 38 4.68 24.27 6.49
C GLN A 38 3.75 23.78 5.37
N GLY A 39 4.07 22.63 4.76
CA GLY A 39 3.25 22.02 3.71
C GLY A 39 2.36 20.88 4.20
N TRP A 40 2.37 20.54 5.48
CA TRP A 40 1.62 19.40 5.99
C TRP A 40 0.14 19.73 6.14
N ASN A 41 -0.69 18.95 5.47
CA ASN A 41 -2.11 18.85 5.74
C ASN A 41 -2.35 17.46 6.35
N PRO A 42 -2.80 17.36 7.61
CA PRO A 42 -3.06 16.06 8.23
C PRO A 42 -4.09 15.28 7.40
N PRO A 43 -3.87 13.98 7.16
CA PRO A 43 -4.84 13.17 6.43
C PRO A 43 -6.16 13.09 7.22
N GLU A 44 -7.29 13.10 6.50
CA GLU A 44 -8.57 12.85 7.15
C GLU A 44 -8.58 11.45 7.79
N PRO A 45 -9.17 11.29 8.99
CA PRO A 45 -9.31 9.97 9.60
C PRO A 45 -10.09 9.02 8.70
N ILE A 46 -9.51 7.85 8.43
CA ILE A 46 -10.14 6.81 7.62
C ILE A 46 -11.38 6.28 8.34
N SER A 47 -12.56 6.43 7.73
CA SER A 47 -13.81 5.95 8.30
C SER A 47 -13.98 4.44 8.17
N ASN A 48 -14.84 3.83 9.00
CA ASN A 48 -15.18 2.41 8.89
C ASN A 48 -15.86 2.09 7.54
N GLU A 49 -16.66 3.00 6.99
CA GLU A 49 -17.30 2.84 5.69
C GLU A 49 -16.25 2.82 4.57
N GLN A 50 -15.25 3.68 4.64
CA GLN A 50 -14.16 3.71 3.68
C GLN A 50 -13.33 2.42 3.71
N ARG A 51 -13.02 1.89 4.92
CA ARG A 51 -12.39 0.57 5.04
C ARG A 51 -13.23 -0.53 4.41
N GLN A 52 -14.56 -0.54 4.64
CA GLN A 52 -15.46 -1.51 4.03
C GLN A 52 -15.48 -1.43 2.50
N ILE A 53 -15.44 -0.23 1.94
CA ILE A 53 -15.33 -0.02 0.49
C ILE A 53 -14.04 -0.67 -0.01
N TRP A 54 -12.90 -0.37 0.61
CA TRP A 54 -11.62 -0.93 0.20
C TRP A 54 -11.56 -2.46 0.35
N GLU A 55 -12.14 -3.03 1.43
CA GLU A 55 -12.24 -4.48 1.61
C GLU A 55 -13.04 -5.14 0.47
N CYS A 56 -14.17 -4.55 0.09
CA CYS A 56 -14.97 -5.03 -1.04
C CYS A 56 -14.18 -4.94 -2.35
N ARG A 57 -13.49 -3.82 -2.59
CA ARG A 57 -12.70 -3.59 -3.82
C ARG A 57 -11.46 -4.47 -3.90
N LEU A 58 -10.87 -4.88 -2.78
CA LEU A 58 -9.74 -5.82 -2.76
C LEU A 58 -10.11 -7.16 -3.42
N GLY A 59 -11.37 -7.60 -3.33
CA GLY A 59 -11.85 -8.80 -4.02
C GLY A 59 -11.96 -8.66 -5.55
N GLU A 60 -11.86 -7.44 -6.06
CA GLU A 60 -12.06 -7.10 -7.48
C GLU A 60 -10.76 -6.69 -8.18
N VAL A 61 -9.63 -6.61 -7.47
CA VAL A 61 -8.33 -6.23 -8.08
C VAL A 61 -7.59 -7.43 -8.67
N MET A 62 -6.83 -7.14 -9.72
CA MET A 62 -5.93 -8.06 -10.40
C MET A 62 -4.51 -7.52 -10.29
N VAL A 63 -3.57 -8.40 -10.00
CA VAL A 63 -2.13 -8.10 -10.11
C VAL A 63 -1.81 -7.89 -11.58
N THR A 64 -1.23 -6.74 -11.91
CA THR A 64 -0.87 -6.32 -13.27
C THR A 64 0.63 -6.21 -13.48
N SER A 65 1.35 -5.80 -12.43
CA SER A 65 2.80 -5.62 -12.42
C SER A 65 3.43 -6.28 -11.18
N ARG A 66 4.76 -6.43 -11.23
CA ARG A 66 5.60 -6.81 -10.10
C ARG A 66 6.79 -5.88 -10.09
N CYS A 67 7.30 -5.54 -8.90
CA CYS A 67 8.56 -4.87 -8.80
C CYS A 67 9.68 -5.75 -9.39
N ASP A 68 10.57 -5.14 -10.16
CA ASP A 68 11.66 -5.80 -10.88
C ASP A 68 13.03 -5.58 -10.22
N CYS A 69 13.07 -4.99 -9.02
CA CYS A 69 14.30 -4.77 -8.26
C CYS A 69 15.01 -6.07 -7.85
N GLY A 70 14.31 -7.20 -7.89
CA GLY A 70 14.84 -8.53 -7.56
C GLY A 70 14.98 -8.83 -6.07
N THR A 71 14.61 -7.89 -5.19
CA THR A 71 14.79 -8.01 -3.73
C THR A 71 13.50 -7.95 -2.93
N CYS A 72 12.35 -7.65 -3.55
CA CYS A 72 11.06 -7.60 -2.86
C CYS A 72 9.92 -8.24 -3.67
N PRO A 73 8.85 -8.69 -2.99
CA PRO A 73 7.67 -9.28 -3.61
C PRO A 73 6.63 -8.24 -4.05
N SER A 74 6.95 -6.94 -4.06
CA SER A 74 5.98 -5.86 -4.28
C SER A 74 5.20 -6.01 -5.59
N ILE A 75 3.91 -5.67 -5.56
CA ILE A 75 2.97 -5.89 -6.66
C ILE A 75 2.10 -4.67 -6.94
N GLY A 76 1.88 -4.41 -8.23
CA GLY A 76 0.86 -3.50 -8.69
C GLY A 76 -0.44 -4.20 -9.00
N MET A 77 -1.53 -3.46 -8.81
CA MET A 77 -2.89 -3.93 -8.91
C MET A 77 -3.74 -2.95 -9.70
N ARG A 78 -4.70 -3.47 -10.47
CA ARG A 78 -5.78 -2.68 -11.08
C ARG A 78 -7.13 -3.38 -10.88
N PRO A 79 -8.25 -2.64 -10.75
CA PRO A 79 -9.57 -3.26 -10.75
C PRO A 79 -9.76 -4.09 -12.03
N GLN A 80 -10.41 -5.25 -11.92
CA GLN A 80 -10.63 -6.17 -13.03
C GLN A 80 -11.38 -5.50 -14.20
N ASN A 81 -12.25 -4.52 -13.93
CA ASN A 81 -13.00 -3.75 -14.92
C ASN A 81 -12.25 -2.52 -15.46
N ARG A 82 -11.04 -2.23 -14.97
CA ARG A 82 -10.18 -1.08 -15.33
C ARG A 82 -8.73 -1.50 -15.61
N LEU A 83 -8.51 -2.71 -16.13
CA LEU A 83 -7.14 -3.20 -16.44
C LEU A 83 -6.41 -2.29 -17.44
N ASP A 84 -7.16 -1.72 -18.38
CA ASP A 84 -6.67 -0.92 -19.49
C ASP A 84 -6.45 0.56 -19.10
N ASP A 85 -6.70 0.92 -17.84
CA ASP A 85 -6.58 2.29 -17.36
C ASP A 85 -5.12 2.68 -17.12
N GLU A 86 -4.48 3.20 -18.15
CA GLU A 86 -3.08 3.65 -18.12
C GLU A 86 -2.84 4.85 -17.19
N ARG A 87 -3.88 5.56 -16.75
CA ARG A 87 -3.73 6.68 -15.80
C ARG A 87 -3.56 6.20 -14.36
N ARG A 88 -3.87 4.94 -14.08
CA ARG A 88 -3.75 4.36 -12.76
C ARG A 88 -2.33 3.88 -12.53
N ASP A 89 -1.71 4.41 -11.49
CA ASP A 89 -0.38 4.00 -11.06
C ASP A 89 -0.45 2.67 -10.31
N ASP A 90 0.17 1.66 -10.89
CA ASP A 90 0.39 0.35 -10.29
C ASP A 90 1.88 0.05 -10.10
N GLN A 91 2.72 1.08 -10.04
CA GLN A 91 4.16 0.98 -9.82
C GLN A 91 4.60 1.58 -8.49
N GLY A 92 3.68 2.23 -7.76
CA GLY A 92 3.94 2.79 -6.42
C GLY A 92 4.64 4.14 -6.42
N GLY A 93 4.86 4.75 -7.59
CA GLY A 93 5.73 5.92 -7.70
C GLY A 93 5.65 6.72 -9.00
N ASP A 94 4.61 6.51 -9.83
CA ASP A 94 4.38 7.32 -11.04
C ASP A 94 2.92 7.83 -11.11
N GLY A 95 2.59 9.01 -10.57
CA GLY A 95 1.23 9.55 -10.67
C GLY A 95 0.97 10.90 -9.98
N ASP A 96 -0.26 11.42 -10.09
CA ASP A 96 -0.77 12.51 -9.26
C ASP A 96 -1.17 11.95 -7.89
N TYR A 97 -0.36 12.22 -6.87
CA TYR A 97 -0.54 11.67 -5.51
C TYR A 97 -1.49 12.48 -4.64
N SER A 98 -2.07 13.57 -5.14
CA SER A 98 -2.84 14.50 -4.30
C SER A 98 -4.02 13.84 -3.59
N GLU A 99 -4.58 12.78 -4.18
CA GLU A 99 -5.73 12.02 -3.66
C GLU A 99 -5.37 10.61 -3.16
N ARG A 100 -4.08 10.24 -3.18
CA ARG A 100 -3.63 8.90 -2.81
C ARG A 100 -3.61 8.74 -1.30
N VAL A 101 -4.18 7.63 -0.82
CA VAL A 101 -4.01 7.20 0.58
C VAL A 101 -2.93 6.12 0.64
N VAL A 102 -1.93 6.32 1.48
CA VAL A 102 -0.89 5.32 1.75
C VAL A 102 -1.07 4.80 3.16
N LEU A 103 -1.42 3.52 3.29
CA LEU A 103 -1.48 2.83 4.58
C LEU A 103 -0.12 2.22 4.90
N THR A 104 0.39 2.40 6.11
CA THR A 104 1.69 1.84 6.51
C THR A 104 1.58 0.86 7.67
N ALA A 105 2.48 -0.10 7.68
CA ALA A 105 2.63 -1.04 8.77
C ALA A 105 4.09 -1.54 8.86
N GLY A 106 4.49 -2.01 10.03
CA GLY A 106 5.78 -2.66 10.25
C GLY A 106 5.74 -4.16 9.99
N SER A 107 6.86 -4.72 9.53
CA SER A 107 7.13 -6.15 9.46
C SER A 107 8.58 -6.41 9.89
N PRO A 108 8.96 -7.61 10.36
CA PRO A 108 10.36 -7.90 10.65
C PRO A 108 11.29 -7.62 9.45
N GLY A 109 12.17 -6.61 9.60
CA GLY A 109 13.15 -6.20 8.58
C GLY A 109 12.60 -5.39 7.40
N ALA A 110 11.31 -5.04 7.40
CA ALA A 110 10.71 -4.33 6.28
C ALA A 110 9.55 -3.42 6.72
N MET A 111 9.27 -2.42 5.90
CA MET A 111 8.05 -1.64 5.97
C MET A 111 7.06 -2.16 4.93
N LEU A 112 5.80 -2.25 5.32
CA LEU A 112 4.69 -2.54 4.41
C LEU A 112 3.97 -1.25 4.08
N LEU A 113 3.69 -1.03 2.80
CA LEU A 113 2.89 0.09 2.33
C LEU A 113 1.79 -0.45 1.41
N LEU A 114 0.56 0.01 1.64
CA LEU A 114 -0.58 -0.27 0.75
C LEU A 114 -1.13 1.06 0.23
N PHE A 115 -1.05 1.21 -1.08
CA PHE A 115 -1.47 2.38 -1.81
C PHE A 115 -2.93 2.17 -2.24
N ILE A 116 -3.77 3.17 -1.97
CA ILE A 116 -5.17 3.21 -2.35
C ILE A 116 -5.38 4.42 -3.26
N ASP A 117 -5.82 4.15 -4.49
CA ASP A 117 -6.15 5.16 -5.50
C ASP A 117 -7.57 4.93 -6.02
N ASP A 118 -8.37 5.99 -6.08
CA ASP A 118 -9.80 5.97 -6.42
C ASP A 118 -10.58 4.91 -5.60
N ASP A 119 -10.37 4.87 -4.27
CA ASP A 119 -10.98 3.90 -3.35
C ASP A 119 -10.70 2.42 -3.68
N SER A 120 -9.60 2.13 -4.39
CA SER A 120 -9.19 0.77 -4.69
C SER A 120 -7.70 0.57 -4.40
N PRO A 121 -7.29 -0.62 -3.89
CA PRO A 121 -5.88 -0.99 -3.81
C PRO A 121 -5.17 -0.87 -5.15
N SER A 122 -3.98 -0.26 -5.18
CA SER A 122 -3.20 -0.03 -6.41
C SER A 122 -1.79 -0.58 -6.36
N TYR A 123 -1.14 -0.54 -5.19
CA TYR A 123 0.19 -1.08 -5.02
C TYR A 123 0.37 -1.61 -3.61
N LEU A 124 0.89 -2.83 -3.48
CA LEU A 124 1.27 -3.42 -2.20
C LEU A 124 2.79 -3.56 -2.22
N GLU A 125 3.44 -2.82 -1.33
CA GLU A 125 4.89 -2.73 -1.24
C GLU A 125 5.39 -3.40 0.04
N LEU A 126 6.49 -4.15 -0.11
CA LEU A 126 7.34 -4.57 1.00
C LEU A 126 8.73 -3.97 0.79
N ALA A 127 9.00 -2.86 1.48
CA ALA A 127 10.27 -2.14 1.39
C ALA A 127 11.24 -2.64 2.47
N PRO A 128 12.36 -3.29 2.12
CA PRO A 128 13.39 -3.66 3.09
C PRO A 128 13.94 -2.42 3.81
N ILE A 129 14.16 -2.52 5.13
CA ILE A 129 14.72 -1.41 5.93
C ILE A 129 16.24 -1.31 5.71
N ASP A 130 16.92 -2.46 5.69
CA ASP A 130 18.37 -2.54 5.59
C ASP A 130 18.84 -2.89 4.17
N GLU A 131 19.93 -2.26 3.76
CA GLU A 131 20.61 -2.58 2.51
C GLU A 131 21.08 -4.04 2.50
N GLY A 132 20.73 -4.77 1.43
CA GLY A 132 21.10 -6.17 1.24
C GLY A 132 20.09 -7.19 1.78
N GLN A 133 19.02 -6.75 2.45
CA GLN A 133 17.92 -7.64 2.78
C GLN A 133 17.04 -7.90 1.55
N SER A 134 16.59 -9.14 1.37
CA SER A 134 15.74 -9.53 0.26
C SER A 134 14.64 -10.47 0.74
N PHE A 135 13.45 -10.29 0.17
CA PHE A 135 12.26 -11.06 0.49
C PHE A 135 11.68 -11.64 -0.80
N THR A 136 11.37 -12.93 -0.79
CA THR A 136 10.72 -13.60 -1.92
C THR A 136 9.20 -13.52 -1.84
N ASP A 137 8.67 -13.35 -0.64
CA ASP A 137 7.24 -13.40 -0.34
C ASP A 137 6.88 -12.33 0.70
N PHE A 138 5.62 -11.90 0.68
CA PHE A 138 5.08 -11.04 1.73
C PHE A 138 5.05 -11.79 3.09
N PRO A 139 5.13 -11.05 4.21
CA PRO A 139 5.16 -11.66 5.54
C PRO A 139 3.84 -12.35 5.91
N GLU A 140 3.90 -13.19 6.95
CA GLU A 140 2.68 -13.70 7.57
C GLU A 140 1.82 -12.54 8.11
N PRO A 141 0.51 -12.46 7.80
CA PRO A 141 -0.36 -11.38 8.27
C PRO A 141 -0.30 -11.16 9.78
N GLU A 142 -0.09 -12.23 10.56
CA GLU A 142 0.02 -12.21 12.01
C GLU A 142 1.28 -11.51 12.53
N THR A 143 2.31 -11.39 11.68
CA THR A 143 3.59 -10.74 12.02
C THR A 143 3.61 -9.24 11.71
N ILE A 144 2.53 -8.71 11.13
CA ILE A 144 2.38 -7.29 10.83
C ILE A 144 2.10 -6.50 12.11
N SER A 145 2.85 -5.42 12.32
CA SER A 145 2.73 -4.47 13.43
C SER A 145 2.10 -3.17 12.96
N PHE A 146 1.18 -2.61 13.75
CA PHE A 146 0.51 -1.32 13.52
C PHE A 146 0.79 -0.37 14.67
#